data_AF-A0A944S2U5-F1
#
_entry.id   AF-A0A944S2U5-F1
#
_cell.length_a   1.000
_cell.length_b   1.000
_cell.length_c   1.000
_cell.angle_alpha   90.00
_cell.angle_beta   90.00
_cell.angle_gamma   90.00
#
_symmetry.space_group_name_H-M   'P 1'
#
loop_
_entity.id
_entity.type
_entity.pdbx_description
1 polymer ?
#
loop_
_entity_poly.entity_id
_entity_poly.type
_entity_poly.pdbx_seq_one_letter_code
_entity_poly.pdbx_strand_id
1 'polypeptide(L)'
;MRNVNNDTETPLSVYEALQTPRNMDEGLLRRLLKGLATRNYEACAETVPETFGLSSSTVSRRYVKATARKLAQFQERSLASHDVVALFLDGKSFADEQIIIALGVTLDGQKIPLGFVQAATENERVCRAFLAELVDRGLQYDAGLLVVID
;
A
#
# COMPACT_ATOMS: atom_id res chain seq x y z
N MET A 1 -22.44 -7.03 -29.79
CA MET A 1 -23.38 -6.88 -30.93
C MET A 1 -23.19 -8.10 -31.81
N ARG A 2 -24.24 -8.89 -32.05
CA ARG A 2 -24.13 -10.17 -32.78
C ARG A 2 -24.27 -9.90 -34.27
N ASN A 3 -23.33 -10.38 -35.08
CA ASN A 3 -23.43 -10.27 -36.53
C ASN A 3 -24.44 -11.33 -37.03
N VAL A 4 -25.61 -10.86 -37.47
CA VAL A 4 -26.76 -11.71 -37.84
C VAL A 4 -26.49 -12.60 -39.06
N ASN A 5 -25.43 -12.32 -39.83
CA ASN A 5 -25.11 -13.08 -41.03
C ASN A 5 -24.17 -14.27 -40.78
N ASN A 6 -23.37 -14.22 -39.70
CA ASN A 6 -22.27 -15.18 -39.48
C ASN A 6 -22.34 -15.86 -38.10
N ASP A 7 -23.35 -15.52 -37.30
CA ASP A 7 -23.58 -16.01 -35.94
C ASP A 7 -22.40 -15.91 -34.97
N THR A 8 -21.46 -15.02 -35.26
CA THR A 8 -20.29 -14.74 -34.43
C THR A 8 -20.48 -13.44 -33.67
N GLU A 9 -20.05 -13.41 -32.41
CA GLU A 9 -19.95 -12.18 -31.64
C GLU A 9 -18.85 -11.30 -32.23
N THR A 10 -19.22 -10.12 -32.71
CA THR A 10 -18.23 -9.14 -33.18
C THR A 10 -17.68 -8.39 -31.96
N PRO A 11 -16.36 -8.41 -31.72
CA PRO A 11 -15.74 -7.56 -30.71
C PRO A 11 -16.04 -6.10 -31.06
N LEU A 12 -16.69 -5.38 -30.14
CA LEU A 12 -16.91 -3.95 -30.30
C LEU A 12 -15.64 -3.24 -29.84
N SER A 13 -15.04 -2.43 -30.71
CA SER A 13 -13.86 -1.61 -30.39
C SER A 13 -14.07 -0.71 -29.15
N VAL A 14 -15.32 -0.31 -28.89
CA VAL A 14 -15.73 0.42 -27.67
C VAL A 14 -15.63 -0.45 -26.41
N TYR A 15 -15.93 -1.75 -26.52
CA TYR A 15 -15.85 -2.71 -25.42
C TYR A 15 -14.38 -3.04 -25.08
N GLU A 16 -13.53 -3.16 -26.10
CA GLU A 16 -12.07 -3.29 -25.93
C GLU A 16 -11.45 -2.01 -25.35
N ALA A 17 -11.92 -0.84 -25.79
CA ALA A 17 -11.48 0.44 -25.23
C ALA A 17 -11.86 0.63 -23.75
N LEU A 18 -12.98 0.06 -23.30
CA LEU A 18 -13.39 0.04 -21.88
C LEU A 18 -12.63 -1.02 -21.05
N GLN A 19 -12.10 -2.07 -21.69
CA GLN A 19 -11.18 -3.01 -21.05
C GLN A 19 -9.75 -2.45 -20.95
N THR A 20 -9.46 -1.33 -21.62
CA THR A 20 -8.15 -0.68 -21.56
C THR A 20 -8.11 0.27 -20.35
N PRO A 21 -7.26 0.05 -19.33
CA PRO A 21 -7.15 0.95 -18.18
C PRO A 21 -6.49 2.27 -18.61
N ARG A 22 -7.28 3.22 -19.12
CA ARG A 22 -6.81 4.56 -19.51
C ARG A 22 -6.90 5.50 -18.33
N ASN A 23 -5.76 6.03 -17.84
CA ASN A 23 -5.53 7.29 -17.09
C ASN A 23 -6.47 7.71 -15.93
N MET A 24 -7.53 6.95 -15.68
CA MET A 24 -8.60 7.19 -14.70
C MET A 24 -8.22 6.68 -13.32
N ASP A 25 -7.41 5.61 -13.27
CA ASP A 25 -7.03 4.94 -12.03
C ASP A 25 -6.14 5.81 -11.15
N GLU A 26 -5.25 6.63 -11.72
CA GLU A 26 -4.32 7.45 -10.94
C GLU A 26 -5.02 8.65 -10.29
N GLY A 27 -5.95 9.30 -11.00
CA GLY A 27 -6.74 10.41 -10.45
C GLY A 27 -7.66 9.97 -9.31
N LEU A 28 -8.31 8.81 -9.47
CA LEU A 28 -9.13 8.18 -8.43
C LEU A 28 -8.25 7.76 -7.24
N LEU A 29 -7.10 7.12 -7.49
CA LEU A 29 -6.15 6.72 -6.46
C LEU A 29 -5.68 7.92 -5.63
N ARG A 30 -5.31 9.04 -6.25
CA ARG A 30 -4.88 10.26 -5.55
C ARG A 30 -5.98 10.84 -4.66
N ARG A 31 -7.24 10.83 -5.12
CA ARG A 31 -8.39 11.27 -4.31
C ARG A 31 -8.63 10.36 -3.11
N LEU A 32 -8.57 9.05 -3.33
CA LEU A 32 -8.70 8.05 -2.27
C LEU A 32 -7.59 8.19 -1.22
N LEU A 33 -6.33 8.30 -1.65
CA LEU A 33 -5.20 8.54 -0.76
C LEU A 33 -5.37 9.83 0.04
N LYS A 34 -5.86 10.90 -0.59
CA LYS A 34 -6.09 12.19 0.07
C LYS A 34 -7.13 12.08 1.17
N GLY A 35 -8.29 11.46 0.90
CA GLY A 35 -9.32 11.36 1.93
C GLY A 35 -8.96 10.35 3.04
N LEU A 36 -8.20 9.28 2.74
CA LEU A 36 -7.61 8.42 3.76
C LEU A 36 -6.65 9.20 4.68
N ALA A 37 -5.74 9.99 4.08
CA ALA A 37 -4.78 10.80 4.83
C ALA A 37 -5.47 11.87 5.71
N THR A 38 -6.60 12.43 5.27
CA THR A 38 -7.38 13.40 6.05
C THR A 38 -8.44 12.75 6.96
N ARG A 39 -8.44 11.41 7.10
CA ARG A 39 -9.47 10.63 7.83
C ARG A 39 -10.91 10.93 7.39
N ASN A 40 -11.07 11.46 6.18
CA ASN A 40 -12.36 11.84 5.61
C ASN A 40 -12.85 10.72 4.70
N TYR A 41 -13.17 9.58 5.33
CA TYR A 41 -13.59 8.36 4.65
C TYR A 41 -14.91 8.53 3.89
N GLU A 42 -15.82 9.33 4.43
CA GLU A 42 -17.13 9.66 3.84
C GLU A 42 -16.98 10.43 2.53
N ALA A 43 -16.19 11.51 2.52
CA ALA A 43 -15.90 12.23 1.28
C ALA A 43 -15.10 11.38 0.29
N CYS A 44 -14.27 10.43 0.75
CA CYS A 44 -13.59 9.46 -0.10
C CYS A 44 -14.56 8.51 -0.82
N ALA A 45 -15.57 8.04 -0.10
CA ALA A 45 -16.60 7.14 -0.63
C ALA A 45 -17.54 7.87 -1.61
N GLU A 46 -17.88 9.13 -1.32
CA GLU A 46 -18.76 9.97 -2.16
C GLU A 46 -18.06 10.59 -3.38
N THR A 47 -16.74 10.82 -3.32
CA THR A 47 -15.98 11.43 -4.43
C THR A 47 -15.63 10.45 -5.55
N VAL A 48 -16.03 9.19 -5.46
CA VAL A 48 -16.12 8.31 -6.63
C VAL A 48 -17.46 8.61 -7.28
N PRO A 49 -17.49 9.42 -8.35
CA PRO A 49 -18.77 9.85 -8.89
C PRO A 49 -19.55 8.64 -9.39
N GLU A 50 -20.84 8.58 -9.09
CA GLU A 50 -21.82 7.69 -9.74
C GLU A 50 -21.72 7.76 -11.28
N THR A 51 -21.10 8.83 -11.81
CA THR A 51 -20.73 9.06 -13.21
C THR A 51 -19.86 7.96 -13.84
N PHE A 52 -19.25 7.05 -13.05
CA PHE A 52 -18.52 5.88 -13.58
C PHE A 52 -19.28 4.56 -13.46
N GLY A 53 -20.47 4.51 -12.84
CA GLY A 53 -21.23 3.27 -12.63
C GLY A 53 -20.51 2.21 -11.79
N LEU A 54 -19.56 2.61 -10.94
CA LEU A 54 -18.74 1.70 -10.13
C LEU A 54 -19.26 1.64 -8.69
N SER A 55 -19.58 0.42 -8.23
CA SER A 55 -19.88 0.20 -6.80
C SER A 55 -18.67 0.44 -5.91
N SER A 56 -18.89 0.75 -4.62
CA SER A 56 -17.82 0.86 -3.60
C SER A 56 -16.93 -0.38 -3.55
N SER A 57 -17.49 -1.57 -3.78
CA SER A 57 -16.72 -2.82 -3.84
C SER A 57 -15.75 -2.85 -5.04
N THR A 58 -16.16 -2.31 -6.19
CA THR A 58 -15.33 -2.25 -7.40
C THR A 58 -14.23 -1.21 -7.26
N VAL A 59 -14.51 -0.08 -6.62
CA VAL A 59 -13.51 0.94 -6.26
C VAL A 59 -12.46 0.35 -5.33
N SER A 60 -12.89 -0.30 -4.25
CA SER A 60 -11.98 -0.93 -3.28
C SER A 60 -11.08 -1.97 -3.95
N ARG A 61 -11.64 -2.90 -4.74
CA ARG A 61 -10.84 -3.89 -5.50
C ARG A 61 -9.82 -3.24 -6.44
N ARG A 62 -10.22 -2.19 -7.16
CA ARG A 62 -9.31 -1.47 -8.07
C ARG A 62 -8.21 -0.73 -7.30
N TYR A 63 -8.54 -0.11 -6.17
CA TYR A 63 -7.57 0.54 -5.30
C TYR A 63 -6.55 -0.45 -4.74
N VAL A 64 -7.00 -1.58 -4.20
CA VAL A 64 -6.12 -2.66 -3.71
C VAL A 64 -5.21 -3.12 -4.84
N LYS A 65 -5.76 -3.40 -6.02
CA LYS A 65 -4.97 -3.82 -7.19
C LYS A 65 -3.94 -2.76 -7.61
N ALA A 66 -4.32 -1.48 -7.62
CA ALA A 66 -3.46 -0.39 -8.05
C ALA A 66 -2.32 -0.12 -7.05
N THR A 67 -2.59 -0.28 -5.75
CA THR A 67 -1.63 -0.01 -4.67
C THR A 67 -0.77 -1.21 -4.31
N ALA A 68 -1.23 -2.45 -4.53
CA ALA A 68 -0.51 -3.67 -4.19
C ALA A 68 0.92 -3.70 -4.73
N ARG A 69 1.13 -3.28 -5.99
CA ARG A 69 2.47 -3.23 -6.58
C ARG A 69 3.39 -2.22 -5.90
N LYS A 70 2.84 -1.06 -5.50
CA LYS A 70 3.60 -0.02 -4.79
C LYS A 70 3.91 -0.42 -3.35
N LEU A 71 2.97 -1.11 -2.71
CA LEU A 71 3.17 -1.68 -1.39
C LEU A 71 4.26 -2.75 -1.41
N ALA A 72 4.21 -3.69 -2.37
CA ALA A 72 5.26 -4.70 -2.56
C ALA A 72 6.62 -4.03 -2.82
N GLN A 73 6.67 -3.05 -3.74
CA GLN A 73 7.89 -2.27 -3.98
C GLN A 73 8.42 -1.60 -2.70
N PHE A 74 7.54 -1.09 -1.84
CA PHE A 74 7.93 -0.47 -0.58
C PHE A 74 8.45 -1.50 0.43
N GLN A 75 7.78 -2.65 0.58
CA GLN A 75 8.11 -3.69 1.56
C GLN A 75 9.29 -4.58 1.12
N GLU A 76 9.60 -4.68 -0.16
CA GLU A 76 10.67 -5.56 -0.66
C GLU A 76 11.96 -4.81 -1.02
N ARG A 77 11.92 -3.46 -1.02
CA ARG A 77 13.10 -2.69 -1.41
C ARG A 77 14.29 -2.97 -0.48
N SER A 78 15.48 -2.92 -1.06
CA SER A 78 16.72 -2.94 -0.29
C SER A 78 16.80 -1.75 0.65
N LEU A 79 17.34 -2.02 1.84
CA LEU A 79 17.65 -1.03 2.87
C LEU A 79 19.16 -0.76 2.98
N ALA A 80 19.99 -1.46 2.20
CA ALA A 80 21.45 -1.39 2.29
C ALA A 80 22.04 -0.01 1.97
N SER A 81 21.33 0.80 1.18
CA SER A 81 21.75 2.16 0.85
C SER A 81 21.39 3.20 1.91
N HIS A 82 20.67 2.82 2.98
CA HIS A 82 20.27 3.73 4.04
C HIS A 82 21.23 3.63 5.22
N ASP A 83 21.81 4.77 5.59
CA ASP A 83 22.69 4.97 6.74
C ASP A 83 21.89 5.16 8.04
N VAL A 84 21.07 4.15 8.37
CA VAL A 84 20.19 4.18 9.54
C VAL A 84 21.00 4.11 10.83
N VAL A 85 20.87 5.12 11.69
CA VAL A 85 21.53 5.22 13.00
C VAL A 85 20.58 4.98 14.18
N ALA A 86 19.27 5.14 13.97
CA ALA A 86 18.27 4.78 14.94
C ALA A 86 17.06 4.11 14.29
N LEU A 87 16.45 3.16 14.98
CA LEU A 87 15.25 2.43 14.59
C LEU A 87 14.17 2.66 15.64
N PHE A 88 13.02 3.19 15.22
CA PHE A 88 11.83 3.31 16.03
C PHE A 88 10.83 2.23 15.63
N LEU A 89 10.33 1.48 16.60
CA LEU A 89 9.21 0.57 16.45
C LEU A 89 8.02 1.16 17.18
N ASP A 90 6.96 1.49 16.44
CA ASP A 90 5.72 2.05 17.00
C ASP A 90 4.53 1.16 16.65
N GLY A 91 3.72 0.86 17.67
CA GLY A 91 2.48 0.13 17.54
C GLY A 91 1.28 1.08 17.44
N LYS A 92 0.39 0.83 16.48
CA LYS A 92 -0.88 1.55 16.37
C LYS A 92 -2.03 0.56 16.27
N SER A 93 -2.95 0.65 17.23
CA SER A 93 -4.17 -0.17 17.25
C SER A 93 -5.04 0.14 16.04
N PHE A 94 -5.51 -0.92 15.38
CA PHE A 94 -6.44 -0.88 14.26
C PHE A 94 -7.51 -1.96 14.47
N ALA A 95 -8.70 -1.53 14.91
CA ALA A 95 -9.75 -2.44 15.37
C ALA A 95 -9.21 -3.42 16.44
N ASP A 96 -9.40 -4.72 16.25
CA ASP A 96 -8.92 -5.79 17.14
C ASP A 96 -7.47 -6.22 16.86
N GLU A 97 -6.77 -5.49 15.98
CA GLU A 97 -5.40 -5.79 15.55
C GLU A 97 -4.47 -4.60 15.82
N GLN A 98 -3.17 -4.80 15.61
CA GLN A 98 -2.14 -3.78 15.76
C GLN A 98 -1.26 -3.72 14.52
N ILE A 99 -1.02 -2.52 14.00
CA ILE A 99 0.00 -2.28 12.97
C ILE A 99 1.27 -1.83 13.68
N ILE A 100 2.38 -2.51 13.40
CA ILE A 100 3.70 -2.15 13.90
C ILE A 100 4.49 -1.56 12.75
N ILE A 101 5.05 -0.37 12.95
CA ILE A 101 5.79 0.37 11.92
C ILE A 101 7.25 0.48 12.36
N ALA A 102 8.17 0.18 11.44
CA ALA A 102 9.59 0.45 11.60
C ALA A 102 9.95 1.77 10.91
N LEU A 103 10.49 2.71 11.67
CA LEU A 103 10.95 4.01 11.19
C LEU A 103 12.44 4.16 11.46
N GLY A 104 13.24 4.27 10.40
CA GLY A 104 14.66 4.54 10.48
C GLY A 104 14.92 6.04 10.58
N VAL A 105 15.89 6.44 11.39
CA VAL A 105 16.52 7.75 11.33
C VAL A 105 17.88 7.58 10.70
N THR A 106 18.11 8.24 9.57
CA THR A 106 19.39 8.25 8.85
C THR A 106 20.41 9.15 9.53
N LEU A 107 21.68 9.07 9.13
CA LEU A 107 22.77 9.87 9.72
C LEU A 107 22.52 11.38 9.55
N ASP A 108 21.87 11.80 8.47
CA ASP A 108 21.45 13.18 8.22
C ASP A 108 20.16 13.59 8.97
N GLY A 109 19.62 12.71 9.80
CA GLY A 109 18.46 12.96 10.65
C GLY A 109 17.10 12.80 9.95
N GLN A 110 17.06 12.25 8.73
CA GLN A 110 15.79 12.00 8.04
C GLN A 110 15.07 10.77 8.60
N LYS A 111 13.76 10.91 8.81
CA LYS A 111 12.89 9.80 9.20
C LYS A 111 12.37 9.09 7.96
N ILE A 112 12.74 7.83 7.78
CA ILE A 112 12.32 7.00 6.65
C ILE A 112 11.54 5.77 7.11
N PRO A 113 10.31 5.53 6.62
CA PRO A 113 9.59 4.30 6.91
C PRO A 113 10.30 3.11 6.26
N LEU A 114 10.73 2.13 7.05
CA LEU A 114 11.48 0.96 6.57
C LEU A 114 10.55 -0.20 6.20
N GLY A 115 9.46 -0.34 6.93
CA GLY A 115 8.46 -1.39 6.75
C GLY A 115 7.34 -1.28 7.77
N PHE A 116 6.33 -2.13 7.63
CA PHE A 116 5.32 -2.34 8.67
C PHE A 116 4.75 -3.76 8.61
N VAL A 117 4.19 -4.22 9.72
CA VAL A 117 3.56 -5.55 9.83
C VAL A 117 2.26 -5.45 10.65
N GLN A 118 1.30 -6.31 10.33
CA GLN A 118 0.05 -6.45 11.08
C GLN A 118 0.19 -7.61 12.08
N ALA A 119 -0.18 -7.36 13.34
CA ALA A 119 -0.06 -8.29 14.45
C ALA A 119 -1.40 -8.39 15.21
N ALA A 120 -1.86 -9.61 15.47
CA ALA A 120 -3.14 -9.86 16.15
C ALA A 120 -3.02 -9.80 17.69
N THR A 121 -2.11 -10.56 18.31
CA THR A 121 -1.91 -10.53 19.79
C THR A 121 -0.63 -11.20 20.29
N GLU A 122 0.02 -12.07 19.52
CA GLU A 122 1.32 -12.67 19.87
C GLU A 122 2.48 -11.87 19.23
N ASN A 123 2.66 -10.66 19.74
CA ASN A 123 3.48 -9.62 19.12
C ASN A 123 4.97 -10.01 18.98
N GLU A 124 5.54 -10.76 19.94
CA GLU A 124 6.97 -11.08 19.96
C GLU A 124 7.43 -11.85 18.70
N ARG A 125 6.69 -12.90 18.31
CA ARG A 125 7.05 -13.72 17.14
C ARG A 125 6.98 -12.90 15.85
N VAL A 126 5.95 -12.06 15.73
CA VAL A 126 5.74 -11.19 14.56
C VAL A 126 6.82 -10.11 14.49
N CYS A 127 7.14 -9.46 15.62
CA CYS A 127 8.23 -8.49 15.72
C CYS A 127 9.58 -9.09 15.36
N ARG A 128 9.89 -10.29 15.86
CA ARG A 128 11.16 -10.97 15.55
C ARG A 128 11.26 -11.27 14.05
N ALA A 129 10.20 -11.81 13.46
CA ALA A 129 10.18 -12.08 12.02
C ALA A 129 10.31 -10.80 11.20
N PHE A 130 9.62 -9.73 11.61
CA PHE A 130 9.68 -8.44 10.95
C PHE A 130 11.08 -7.80 11.04
N LEU A 131 11.72 -7.83 12.20
CA LEU A 131 13.10 -7.35 12.35
C LEU A 131 14.09 -8.17 11.52
N ALA A 132 13.93 -9.50 11.47
CA ALA A 132 14.75 -10.35 10.61
C ALA A 132 14.58 -9.98 9.12
N GLU A 133 13.35 -9.71 8.67
CA GLU A 133 13.07 -9.26 7.31
C GLU A 133 13.78 -7.93 6.98
N LEU A 134 13.78 -6.97 7.90
CA LEU A 134 14.50 -5.70 7.71
C LEU A 134 16.01 -5.93 7.54
N VAL A 135 16.59 -6.83 8.34
CA VAL A 135 18.00 -7.23 8.24
C VAL A 135 18.28 -7.92 6.91
N ASP A 136 17.45 -8.88 6.50
CA ASP A 136 17.58 -9.59 5.23
C ASP A 136 17.49 -8.64 4.01
N ARG A 137 16.72 -7.56 4.14
CA ARG A 137 16.64 -6.49 3.14
C ARG A 137 17.86 -5.56 3.14
N GLY A 138 18.77 -5.69 4.10
CA GLY A 138 20.04 -4.99 4.17
C GLY A 138 20.11 -3.87 5.22
N LEU A 139 19.22 -3.85 6.22
CA LEU A 139 19.35 -2.92 7.34
C LEU A 139 20.69 -3.19 8.07
N GLN A 140 21.60 -2.22 8.01
CA GLN A 140 22.91 -2.31 8.64
C GLN A 140 22.81 -2.01 10.13
N TYR A 141 23.44 -2.84 10.96
CA TYR A 141 23.48 -2.64 12.42
C TYR A 141 24.88 -2.88 13.04
N ASP A 142 25.88 -3.22 12.23
CA ASP A 142 27.23 -3.59 12.70
C ASP A 142 27.96 -2.45 13.41
N ALA A 143 27.69 -1.20 13.04
CA ALA A 143 28.24 -0.01 13.69
C ALA A 143 27.49 0.38 14.99
N GLY A 144 26.51 -0.42 15.39
CA GLY A 144 25.55 -0.09 16.45
C GLY A 144 24.31 0.59 15.89
N LEU A 145 23.14 0.20 16.42
CA LEU A 145 21.84 0.74 16.06
C LEU A 145 21.06 1.05 17.34
N LEU A 146 20.66 2.32 17.53
CA LEU A 146 19.79 2.68 18.64
C LEU A 146 18.38 2.22 18.32
N VAL A 147 17.84 1.26 19.08
CA VAL A 147 16.46 0.78 18.92
C VAL A 147 15.59 1.38 20.01
N VAL A 148 14.53 2.08 19.61
CA VAL A 148 13.51 2.66 20.47
C VAL A 148 12.19 1.96 20.21
N ILE A 149 11.56 1.46 21.26
CA ILE A 149 10.28 0.75 21.22
C ILE A 149 9.34 1.47 22.20
N ASP A 150 8.09 1.68 21.78
CA ASP A 150 6.99 2.17 22.64
C ASP A 150 6.28 1.00 23.35
#